data_AF-A0A6V8DQV2-F1
#
_entry.id   AF-A0A6V8DQV2-F1
#
_cell.length_a   1.000
_cell.length_b   1.000
_cell.length_c   1.000
_cell.angle_alpha   90.00
_cell.angle_beta   90.00
_cell.angle_gamma   90.00
#
_symmetry.space_group_name_H-M   'P 1'
#
loop_
_entity.id
_entity.type
_entity.pdbx_description
1 polymer ?
#
loop_
_entity_poly.entity_id
_entity_poly.type
_entity_poly.pdbx_seq_one_letter_code
_entity_poly.pdbx_strand_id
1 'polypeptide(L)' 'MASPQEQKQMEQAYAQMKRKMSMAEIGKRIKHKVMVLSGKGGVGKSTVSTGLALALAQQGLKVGILDI' A
#
# COMPACT_ATOMS: atom_id res chain seq x y z
N MET A 1 35.89 12.97 8.29
CA MET A 1 34.44 13.17 8.57
C MET A 1 33.70 12.88 7.29
N ALA A 2 32.65 12.06 7.31
CA ALA A 2 31.86 11.73 6.11
C ALA A 2 31.28 13.01 5.50
N SER A 3 31.29 13.09 4.17
CA SER A 3 30.82 14.27 3.43
C SER A 3 29.32 14.54 3.69
N PRO A 4 28.86 15.79 3.63
CA PRO A 4 27.44 16.12 3.79
C PRO A 4 26.51 15.38 2.81
N GLN A 5 27.05 14.96 1.65
CA GLN A 5 26.31 14.17 0.66
C GLN A 5 26.14 12.72 1.12
N GLU A 6 27.19 12.08 1.62
CA GLU A 6 27.13 10.71 2.15
C GLU A 6 26.20 10.62 3.37
N GLN A 7 26.18 11.64 4.23
CA GLN A 7 25.27 11.70 5.38
C GLN A 7 23.79 11.75 4.94
N LYS A 8 23.44 12.61 3.98
CA LYS A 8 22.07 12.68 3.43
C LYS A 8 21.67 11.39 2.73
N GLN A 9 22.59 10.77 2.01
CA GLN A 9 22.33 9.53 1.29
C GLN A 9 22.05 8.37 2.25
N MET A 10 22.81 8.29 3.35
CA MET A 10 22.60 7.31 4.41
C MET A 10 21.28 7.54 5.18
N GLU A 11 20.93 8.79 5.47
CA GLU A 11 19.65 9.14 6.10
C GLU A 11 18.44 8.76 5.24
N GLN A 12 18.50 9.06 3.93
CA GLN A 12 17.47 8.66 2.97
C GLN A 12 17.34 7.14 2.85
N ALA A 13 18.46 6.43 2.78
CA ALA A 13 18.47 4.97 2.73
C ALA A 13 17.85 4.35 4.00
N TYR A 14 18.19 4.88 5.17
CA TYR A 14 17.61 4.45 6.44
C TYR A 14 16.10 4.70 6.51
N ALA A 15 15.65 5.89 6.10
CA ALA A 15 14.22 6.22 6.04
C ALA A 15 13.45 5.28 5.09
N GLN A 16 14.04 4.94 3.93
CA GLN A 16 13.45 4.03 2.97
C GLN A 16 13.40 2.59 3.51
N MET A 17 14.45 2.11 4.17
CA MET A 17 14.48 0.81 4.83
C MET A 17 13.40 0.72 5.91
N LYS A 18 13.30 1.74 6.77
CA LYS A 18 12.28 1.81 7.83
C LYS A 18 10.86 1.75 7.27
N ARG A 19 10.58 2.45 6.16
CA ARG A 19 9.29 2.38 5.44
C ARG A 19 9.02 0.99 4.87
N LYS A 20 10.01 0.35 4.24
CA LYS A 20 9.83 -1.01 3.68
C LYS A 20 9.53 -2.02 4.79
N MET A 21 10.24 -1.95 5.92
CA MET A 21 9.99 -2.82 7.07
C MET A 21 8.58 -2.61 7.65
N SER A 22 8.13 -1.36 7.80
CA SER A 22 6.78 -1.10 8.34
C SER A 22 5.68 -1.62 7.41
N MET A 23 5.82 -1.46 6.10
CA MET A 23 4.88 -2.00 5.12
C MET A 23 4.84 -3.53 5.14
N ALA A 24 6.00 -4.18 5.28
CA ALA A 24 6.07 -5.64 5.40
C ALA A 24 5.33 -6.14 6.66
N GLU A 25 5.52 -5.48 7.81
CA GLU A 25 4.83 -5.81 9.05
C GLU A 25 3.31 -5.61 8.97
N ILE A 26 2.85 -4.50 8.38
CA ILE A 26 1.42 -4.29 8.12
C ILE A 26 0.89 -5.38 7.18
N GLY A 27 1.64 -5.72 6.13
CA GLY A 27 1.29 -6.75 5.16
C GLY A 27 1.15 -8.16 5.75
N LYS A 28 1.80 -8.46 6.89
CA LYS A 28 1.62 -9.71 7.64
C LYS A 28 0.31 -9.76 8.44
N ARG A 29 -0.24 -8.61 8.82
CA ARG A 29 -1.50 -8.51 9.59
C ARG A 29 -2.75 -8.62 8.70
N ILE A 30 -2.59 -8.40 7.39
CA ILE A 30 -3.67 -8.49 6.41
C ILE A 30 -3.86 -9.94 5.97
N LYS A 31 -5.01 -10.53 6.30
CA LYS A 31 -5.34 -11.93 5.98
C LYS A 31 -5.52 -12.18 4.48
N HIS A 32 -6.16 -11.25 3.78
CA HIS A 32 -6.50 -11.38 2.36
C HIS A 32 -6.11 -10.12 1.59
N LYS A 33 -5.48 -10.28 0.43
CA LYS A 33 -5.06 -9.18 -0.46
C LYS A 33 -5.69 -9.43 -1.83
N VAL A 34 -6.60 -8.57 -2.23
CA VAL A 34 -7.28 -8.65 -3.53
C VAL A 34 -6.76 -7.52 -4.41
N MET A 35 -6.26 -7.86 -5.59
CA MET A 35 -5.75 -6.89 -6.54
C MET A 35 -6.77 -6.69 -7.66
N VAL A 36 -7.20 -5.44 -7.87
CA VAL A 36 -8.11 -5.06 -8.96
C VAL A 36 -7.30 -4.30 -10.00
N LEU A 37 -7.15 -4.89 -11.19
CA LEU A 37 -6.40 -4.32 -12.30
C LEU A 37 -7.32 -4.00 -13.48
N SER A 38 -6.95 -2.98 -14.26
CA SER A 38 -7.63 -2.61 -15.50
C SER A 38 -6.63 -2.19 -16.57
N GLY A 39 -6.89 -2.56 -17.83
CA GLY A 39 -5.99 -2.24 -18.94
C GLY A 39 -6.09 -0.80 -19.48
N LYS A 40 -7.25 -0.15 -19.40
CA LYS A 40 -7.51 1.19 -19.94
C LYS A 40 -8.22 2.07 -18.92
N GLY A 41 -8.09 3.39 -19.03
CA GLY A 41 -8.83 4.35 -18.21
C GLY A 41 -10.34 4.25 -18.42
N GLY A 42 -11.13 4.46 -17.36
CA GLY A 42 -12.60 4.53 -17.45
C GLY A 42 -13.35 3.19 -17.46
N VAL A 43 -12.67 2.04 -17.35
CA VAL A 43 -13.34 0.72 -17.34
C VAL A 43 -13.95 0.33 -15.98
N GLY A 44 -13.98 1.25 -15.02
CA GLY A 44 -14.63 1.03 -13.72
C GLY A 44 -13.78 0.35 -12.65
N LYS A 45 -12.43 0.31 -12.77
CA LYS A 45 -11.53 -0.24 -11.73
C LYS A 45 -11.90 0.25 -10.33
N SER A 46 -11.97 1.56 -10.13
CA SER A 46 -12.23 2.16 -8.82
C SER A 46 -13.67 1.88 -8.36
N THR A 47 -14.64 1.82 -9.29
CA THR A 47 -16.02 1.40 -8.97
C THR A 47 -16.07 -0.01 -8.43
N VAL A 48 -15.37 -0.95 -9.08
CA VAL A 48 -15.30 -2.35 -8.64
C VAL A 48 -14.56 -2.47 -7.31
N SER A 49 -13.41 -1.81 -7.14
CA SER A 49 -12.65 -1.81 -5.89
C SER A 49 -13.48 -1.30 -4.72
N THR A 50 -14.16 -0.17 -4.88
CA THR A 50 -14.99 0.42 -3.82
C THR A 50 -16.25 -0.40 -3.54
N GLY A 51 -16.91 -0.93 -4.58
CA GLY A 51 -18.08 -1.80 -4.41
C GLY A 51 -17.75 -3.09 -3.66
N LEU A 52 -16.63 -3.73 -4.01
CA LEU A 52 -16.14 -4.92 -3.30
C LEU A 52 -15.83 -4.60 -1.84
N ALA A 53 -15.12 -3.50 -1.59
CA ALA A 53 -14.79 -3.08 -0.23
C ALA A 53 -16.04 -2.80 0.61
N LEU A 54 -17.04 -2.13 0.04
CA LEU A 54 -18.32 -1.85 0.70
C LEU A 54 -19.06 -3.15 1.05
N ALA A 55 -19.16 -4.09 0.10
CA ALA A 55 -19.83 -5.36 0.34
C ALA A 55 -19.15 -6.18 1.46
N LEU A 56 -17.82 -6.23 1.47
CA LEU A 56 -17.06 -6.91 2.53
C LEU A 56 -17.20 -6.20 3.89
N ALA A 57 -17.22 -4.87 3.90
CA ALA A 57 -17.46 -4.09 5.12
C ALA A 57 -18.89 -4.32 5.66
N GLN A 58 -19.89 -4.41 4.78
CA GLN A 58 -21.28 -4.75 5.16
C GLN A 58 -21.40 -6.15 5.76
N GLN A 59 -20.51 -7.08 5.40
CA GLN A 59 -20.40 -8.40 6.03
C GLN A 59 -19.66 -8.36 7.38
N GLY A 60 -19.30 -7.17 7.88
CA GLY A 60 -18.60 -7.00 9.16
C GLY A 60 -17.09 -7.21 9.10
N LEU A 61 -16.50 -7.31 7.91
CA LEU A 61 -15.06 -7.52 7.75
C LEU A 61 -14.30 -6.19 7.82
N LYS A 62 -13.11 -6.21 8.45
CA LYS A 62 -12.18 -5.08 8.39
C LYS A 62 -11.51 -5.04 7.03
N VAL A 63 -11.80 -3.99 6.26
CA VAL A 63 -11.30 -3.77 4.91
C VAL A 63 -10.52 -2.46 4.84
N GLY A 64 -9.47 -2.46 4.02
CA GLY A 64 -8.77 -1.25 3.58
C GLY A 64 -8.67 -1.23 2.06
N ILE A 65 -8.71 -0.04 1.47
CA ILE A 65 -8.48 0.19 0.05
C ILE A 65 -7.14 0.89 -0.10
N LEU A 66 -6.36 0.47 -1.08
CA LEU A 66 -5.18 1.17 -1.58
C LEU A 66 -5.42 1.43 -3.06
N ASP A 67 -5.45 2.69 -3.48
CA ASP A 67 -5.51 3.10 -4.88
C ASP A 67 -4.21 3.85 -5.24
N ILE A 68 -3.83 3.82 -6.52
CA ILE A 68 -2.61 4.47 -7.07
C ILE A 68 -2.94 5.75 -7.83
#